data_AF-A0A2G9LKI9-F1
#
_entry.id   AF-A0A2G9LKI9-F1
#
_cell.length_a   1.000
_cell.length_b   1.000
_cell.length_c   1.000
_cell.angle_alpha   90.00
_cell.angle_beta   90.00
_cell.angle_gamma   90.00
#
_symmetry.space_group_name_H-M   'P 1'
#
loop_
_entity.id
_entity.type
_entity.pdbx_description
1 polymer ?
#
loop_
_entity_poly.entity_id
_entity_poly.type
_entity_poly.pdbx_seq_one_letter_code
_entity_poly.pdbx_strand_id
1 'polypeptide(L)' 'MKLTSDLAVIVNELINRGYSVSKEDLIRASIISYGACHGIISPKILHEDVLRKIKAGGKKYTDDEIAKQVENL' A
#
# COMPACT_ATOMS: atom_id res chain seq x y z
N MET A 1 -9.45 -16.62 -4.12
CA MET A 1 -10.04 -15.96 -5.32
C MET A 1 -9.03 -16.11 -6.45
N LYS A 2 -9.36 -16.80 -7.56
CA LYS A 2 -8.46 -16.91 -8.72
C LYS A 2 -8.70 -15.71 -9.62
N LEU A 3 -7.63 -14.97 -9.95
CA LEU A 3 -7.69 -13.95 -10.99
C LEU A 3 -8.00 -14.64 -12.32
N THR A 4 -8.83 -14.02 -13.16
CA THR A 4 -9.03 -14.47 -14.55
C THR A 4 -7.68 -14.44 -15.28
N SER A 5 -7.52 -15.25 -16.34
CA SER A 5 -6.23 -15.38 -17.07
C SER A 5 -5.67 -14.02 -17.48
N ASP A 6 -6.53 -13.15 -17.99
CA ASP A 6 -6.13 -11.88 -18.58
C ASP A 6 -5.74 -10.87 -17.50
N LEU A 7 -6.45 -10.87 -16.37
CA LEU A 7 -6.12 -10.05 -15.22
C LEU A 7 -4.80 -10.50 -14.57
N ALA A 8 -4.53 -11.80 -14.53
CA ALA A 8 -3.26 -12.33 -14.05
C ALA A 8 -2.08 -11.89 -14.93
N VAL A 9 -2.27 -11.82 -16.25
CA VAL A 9 -1.26 -11.31 -17.20
C VAL A 9 -0.95 -9.84 -16.93
N ILE A 10 -1.98 -8.99 -16.82
CA ILE A 10 -1.81 -7.56 -16.55
C ILE A 10 -1.12 -7.33 -15.19
N VAL A 11 -1.51 -8.06 -14.15
CA VAL A 11 -0.89 -7.99 -12.82
C VAL A 11 0.59 -8.35 -12.87
N ASN A 12 0.95 -9.43 -13.58
CA ASN A 12 2.36 -9.82 -13.73
C ASN A 12 3.16 -8.76 -14.51
N GLU A 13 2.57 -8.16 -15.54
CA GLU A 13 3.25 -7.12 -16.32
C GLU A 13 3.54 -5.87 -15.48
N LEU A 14 2.59 -5.45 -14.64
CA LEU A 14 2.77 -4.30 -13.75
C LEU A 14 3.89 -4.54 -12.72
N ILE A 15 3.99 -5.75 -12.18
CA ILE A 15 5.08 -6.14 -11.27
C ILE A 15 6.42 -6.16 -12.00
N ASN A 16 6.47 -6.76 -13.20
CA ASN A 16 7.70 -6.84 -14.00
C ASN A 16 8.23 -5.45 -14.41
N ARG A 17 7.34 -4.47 -14.57
CA ARG A 17 7.70 -3.07 -14.85
C ARG A 17 8.09 -2.28 -13.59
N GLY A 18 8.06 -2.89 -12.41
CA GLY A 18 8.45 -2.26 -11.14
C GLY A 18 7.39 -1.36 -10.52
N TYR A 19 6.13 -1.42 -10.97
CA TYR A 19 5.05 -0.62 -10.37
C TYR A 19 4.60 -1.15 -9.00
N SER A 20 4.95 -2.40 -8.67
CA SER A 20 4.67 -2.97 -7.35
C SER A 20 5.63 -4.11 -7.01
N VAL A 21 5.90 -4.28 -5.72
CA VAL A 21 6.84 -5.28 -5.18
C VAL A 21 6.23 -6.69 -5.17
N SER A 22 4.91 -6.80 -5.03
CA SER A 22 4.21 -8.08 -4.96
C SER A 22 2.80 -8.00 -5.56
N LYS A 23 2.18 -9.16 -5.83
CA LYS A 23 0.79 -9.24 -6.28
C LYS A 23 -0.17 -8.73 -5.22
N GLU A 24 0.09 -9.10 -3.97
CA GLU A 24 -0.68 -8.72 -2.80
C GLU A 24 -0.67 -7.20 -2.61
N ASP A 25 0.49 -6.55 -2.79
CA ASP A 25 0.61 -5.10 -2.68
C ASP A 25 -0.12 -4.39 -3.82
N LEU A 26 0.02 -4.88 -5.05
CA LEU A 26 -0.69 -4.32 -6.20
C LEU A 26 -2.21 -4.41 -6.03
N ILE A 27 -2.72 -5.55 -5.57
CA ILE A 27 -4.16 -5.75 -5.30
C ILE A 27 -4.61 -4.81 -4.18
N ARG A 28 -3.85 -4.72 -3.09
CA ARG A 28 -4.18 -3.84 -1.95
C ARG A 28 -4.23 -2.38 -2.39
N ALA A 29 -3.20 -1.91 -3.11
CA ALA A 29 -3.13 -0.56 -3.62
C ALA A 29 -4.30 -0.26 -4.58
N SER A 30 -4.65 -1.21 -5.45
CA SER A 30 -5.77 -1.07 -6.39
C SER A 30 -7.11 -0.95 -5.67
N ILE A 31 -7.35 -1.74 -4.62
CA ILE A 31 -8.58 -1.66 -3.80
C ILE A 31 -8.66 -0.32 -3.07
N ILE A 32 -7.54 0.15 -2.48
CA ILE A 32 -7.49 1.44 -1.79
C ILE A 32 -7.78 2.58 -2.77
N SER A 33 -7.11 2.60 -3.92
CA SER A 33 -7.32 3.62 -4.96
C SER A 33 -8.75 3.61 -5.49
N TYR A 34 -9.31 2.42 -5.79
CA TYR A 34 -10.69 2.29 -6.23
C TYR A 34 -11.68 2.81 -5.18
N GLY A 35 -11.49 2.41 -3.91
CA GLY A 35 -12.31 2.87 -2.81
C GLY A 35 -12.21 4.38 -2.59
N ALA A 36 -11.03 4.96 -2.77
CA ALA A 36 -10.83 6.41 -2.67
C ALA A 36 -11.55 7.16 -3.80
N CYS A 37 -11.43 6.72 -5.05
CA CYS A 37 -12.13 7.32 -6.19
C CYS A 37 -13.66 7.33 -6.03
N HIS A 38 -14.22 6.33 -5.35
CA HIS A 38 -15.66 6.21 -5.12
C HIS A 38 -16.11 6.76 -3.75
N GLY A 39 -15.22 7.38 -2.98
CA GLY A 39 -15.53 7.89 -1.64
C GLY A 39 -15.85 6.82 -0.59
N ILE A 40 -15.59 5.54 -0.90
CA ILE A 40 -15.77 4.39 0.01
C ILE A 40 -14.66 4.39 1.07
N ILE A 41 -13.44 4.73 0.67
CA ILE A 41 -12.27 4.84 1.55
C ILE A 41 -11.83 6.29 1.58
N SER A 42 -11.86 6.92 2.75
CA SER A 42 -11.26 8.25 2.91
C SER A 42 -9.76 8.09 3.15
N PRO A 43 -8.89 8.73 2.35
CA PRO A 43 -7.44 8.74 2.60
C PRO A 43 -7.09 9.28 3.99
N LYS A 44 -7.87 10.23 4.52
CA LYS A 44 -7.70 10.75 5.88
C LYS A 44 -7.92 9.68 6.95
N ILE A 45 -8.97 8.87 6.81
CA ILE A 45 -9.28 7.80 7.78
C ILE A 45 -8.20 6.73 7.74
N LEU A 46 -7.73 6.35 6.54
CA LEU A 46 -6.63 5.40 6.41
C LEU A 46 -5.35 5.92 7.07
N HIS A 47 -5.05 7.21 6.90
CA HIS A 47 -3.91 7.85 7.54
C HIS A 47 -4.03 7.88 9.07
N GLU A 48 -5.20 8.23 9.59
CA GLU A 48 -5.48 8.23 11.04
C GLU A 48 -5.36 6.82 11.67
N ASP A 49 -5.82 5.79 10.97
CA ASP A 49 -5.70 4.40 11.39
C ASP A 49 -4.24 3.93 11.45
N VAL A 50 -3.45 4.29 10.45
CA VAL A 50 -2.01 4.01 10.41
C VAL A 50 -1.30 4.73 11.55
N LEU A 51 -1.56 6.03 11.73
CA LEU A 51 -0.98 6.81 12.83
C LEU A 51 -1.37 6.25 14.20
N ARG A 52 -2.61 5.81 14.38
CA ARG A 52 -3.09 5.20 15.62
C ARG A 52 -2.36 3.89 15.91
N LYS A 53 -2.12 3.05 14.90
CA LYS A 53 -1.33 1.81 15.05
C LYS A 53 0.13 2.10 15.39
N ILE A 54 0.75 3.10 14.76
CA ILE A 54 2.12 3.53 15.07
C ILE A 54 2.20 4.01 16.52
N LYS A 55 1.27 4.87 16.94
CA LYS A 55 1.19 5.37 18.33
C LYS A 55 0.95 4.24 19.33
N ALA A 56 0.06 3.30 19.03
CA ALA A 56 -0.23 2.15 19.89
C ALA A 56 0.96 1.18 20.00
N GLY A 57 1.82 1.11 18.97
CA GLY A 57 3.04 0.32 19.01
C GLY A 57 4.12 0.86 19.96
N GLY A 58 3.95 2.06 20.54
CA GLY A 58 4.87 2.66 21.51
C GLY A 58 6.27 3.00 20.97
N LYS A 59 6.56 2.62 19.74
CA LYS A 59 7.84 2.82 19.07
C LYS A 59 7.89 4.25 18.54
N LYS A 60 8.70 5.09 19.19
CA LYS A 60 9.05 6.41 18.69
C LYS A 60 10.19 6.23 17.70
N TYR A 61 10.00 6.73 16.49
CA TYR A 61 11.06 6.81 15.50
C TYR A 61 11.64 8.20 15.55
N THR A 62 12.96 8.31 15.52
CA THR A 62 13.63 9.60 15.27
C THR A 62 13.56 9.94 13.79
N ASP A 63 13.72 11.22 13.45
CA ASP A 63 13.71 11.67 12.05
C ASP A 63 14.78 10.95 11.21
N ASP A 64 15.95 10.66 11.80
CA ASP A 64 17.01 9.89 11.15
C ASP A 64 16.63 8.43 10.89
N GLU A 65 15.89 7.79 11.81
CA GLU A 65 15.39 6.43 11.63
C GLU A 65 14.32 6.37 10.54
N ILE A 66 13.47 7.40 10.46
CA ILE A 66 12.48 7.54 9.39
C ILE A 66 13.19 7.73 8.05
N ALA A 67 14.16 8.65 7.98
CA ALA A 67 14.93 8.92 6.76
C ALA A 67 15.64 7.66 6.26
N LYS A 68 16.31 6.91 7.15
CA LYS A 68 16.93 5.63 6.79
C LYS A 68 15.94 4.59 6.29
N GLN A 69 14.74 4.52 6.84
CA GLN A 69 13.73 3.59 6.33
C GLN A 69 13.19 4.01 4.97
N VAL A 70 13.08 5.32 4.71
CA VAL A 70 12.65 5.85 3.42
C VAL A 70 13.71 5.65 2.33
N GLU A 71 15.01 5.77 2.65
CA GLU A 71 16.10 5.49 1.71
C GLU A 71 16.21 4.01 1.30
N ASN A 72 15.66 3.09 2.11
CA ASN A 72 15.69 1.65 1.85
C ASN A 72 14.39 1.12 1.20
N LEU A 73 13.47 2.02 0.80
CA LEU A 73 12.27 1.71 0.02
C LEU A 73 12.55 1.86 -1.48
#